data_AF-R5GUB6-F1
#
_entry.id   AF-R5GUB6-F1
#
_cell.length_a   1.000
_cell.length_b   1.000
_cell.length_c   1.000
_cell.angle_alpha   90.00
_cell.angle_beta   90.00
_cell.angle_gamma   90.00
#
_symmetry.space_group_name_H-M   'P 1'
#
loop_
_entity.id
_entity.type
_entity.pdbx_description
1 polymer ?
#
loop_
_entity_poly.entity_id
_entity_poly.type
_entity_poly.pdbx_seq_one_letter_code
_entity_poly.pdbx_strand_id
1 'polypeptide(L)'
;MQENNNGKEVWREVQRYKVGDPVIFNESADEFFKPEDGSLPLVHNNTQGRINDFDILDNGLPTERIQFDIEINVPLINLNENKQIFEIVETSDKSSIIRFAVYKNKSTDEDDDDSTKSVIPFQIAYAVSIHKAQGLEYDSVKIIITDEIDELITHSIFYTAITRARENLKIYWTQAVEKKVLDRIEHKSNTTDLAFLGNEIT
;
A
#
# COMPACT_ATOMS: atom_id res chain seq x y z
N MET A 1 15.17 -4.74 -3.15
CA MET A 1 14.94 -4.93 -1.70
C MET A 1 15.56 -3.75 -0.98
N GLN A 2 15.01 -3.37 0.17
CA GLN A 2 15.48 -2.21 0.94
C GLN A 2 16.96 -2.34 1.39
N GLU A 3 17.44 -3.57 1.59
CA GLU A 3 18.84 -3.81 2.01
C GLU A 3 19.87 -3.34 0.98
N ASN A 4 19.53 -3.38 -0.31
CA ASN A 4 20.40 -2.89 -1.38
C ASN A 4 20.28 -1.37 -1.59
N ASN A 5 19.36 -0.71 -0.89
CA ASN A 5 19.21 0.73 -0.95
C ASN A 5 20.18 1.39 0.02
N ASN A 6 21.13 2.16 -0.53
CA ASN A 6 22.14 2.91 0.23
C ASN A 6 21.79 4.40 0.38
N GLY A 7 20.54 4.79 0.10
CA GLY A 7 20.06 6.15 0.30
C GLY A 7 20.10 6.57 1.77
N LYS A 8 20.03 7.89 2.00
CA LYS A 8 19.79 8.52 3.31
C LYS A 8 18.67 7.76 4.02
N GLU A 9 18.82 7.50 5.32
CA GLU A 9 17.87 6.74 6.12
C GLU A 9 17.34 7.50 7.34
N VAL A 10 16.09 7.24 7.71
CA VAL A 10 15.45 7.73 8.94
C VAL A 10 14.67 6.60 9.61
N TRP A 11 14.57 6.67 10.92
CA TRP A 11 13.86 5.69 11.74
C TRP A 11 12.64 6.34 12.40
N ARG A 12 11.54 5.60 12.40
CA ARG A 12 10.34 5.90 13.18
C ARG A 12 10.00 4.64 13.98
N GLU A 13 10.24 4.69 15.28
CA GLU A 13 10.12 3.53 16.17
C GLU A 13 10.90 2.32 15.63
N VAL A 14 10.20 1.29 15.15
CA VAL A 14 10.77 0.06 14.58
C VAL A 14 10.86 0.08 13.05
N GLN A 15 10.27 1.07 12.40
CA GLN A 15 10.26 1.19 10.94
C GLN A 15 11.41 2.06 10.46
N ARG A 16 12.07 1.57 9.41
CA ARG A 16 13.17 2.25 8.72
C ARG A 16 12.72 2.68 7.33
N TYR A 17 13.00 3.93 6.98
CA TYR A 17 12.71 4.51 5.68
C TYR A 17 14.01 4.98 5.03
N LYS A 18 14.14 4.80 3.72
CA LYS A 18 15.27 5.26 2.95
C LYS A 18 14.82 6.05 1.72
N VAL A 19 15.61 7.07 1.36
CA VAL A 19 15.44 7.78 0.09
C VAL A 19 15.49 6.77 -1.05
N GLY A 20 14.55 6.88 -1.98
CA GLY A 20 14.37 5.95 -3.09
C GLY A 20 13.50 4.73 -2.77
N ASP A 21 13.07 4.52 -1.52
CA ASP A 21 12.17 3.41 -1.23
C ASP A 21 10.82 3.59 -1.93
N PRO A 22 10.28 2.55 -2.59
CA PRO A 22 8.92 2.57 -3.09
C PRO A 22 7.96 2.52 -1.89
N VAL A 23 6.88 3.28 -1.96
CA VAL A 23 5.85 3.33 -0.92
C VAL A 23 4.46 3.16 -1.51
N ILE A 24 3.56 2.67 -0.68
CA ILE A 24 2.13 2.65 -0.94
C ILE A 24 1.42 3.29 0.24
N PHE A 25 0.57 4.26 -0.04
CA PHE A 25 -0.28 4.89 0.96
C PHE A 25 -1.27 3.85 1.49
N ASN A 26 -1.45 3.84 2.82
CA ASN A 26 -2.27 2.85 3.52
C ASN A 26 -3.63 3.45 3.91
N GLU A 27 -4.47 2.70 4.62
CA GLU A 27 -5.82 3.14 5.03
C GLU A 27 -5.83 4.46 5.83
N SER A 28 -4.77 4.77 6.57
CA SER A 28 -4.69 6.04 7.30
C SER A 28 -4.44 7.25 6.41
N ALA A 29 -4.06 7.05 5.14
CA ALA A 29 -3.89 8.14 4.18
C ALA A 29 -5.20 8.89 3.90
N ASP A 30 -6.33 8.18 3.84
CA ASP A 30 -7.63 8.79 3.55
C ASP A 30 -8.03 9.83 4.60
N GLU A 31 -7.69 9.54 5.87
CA GLU A 31 -7.94 10.43 7.00
C GLU A 31 -6.84 11.49 7.13
N PHE A 32 -5.56 11.09 6.97
CA PHE A 32 -4.42 11.99 7.07
C PHE A 32 -4.51 13.12 6.04
N PHE A 33 -4.82 12.80 4.78
CA PHE A 33 -4.90 13.77 3.67
C PHE A 33 -6.29 14.34 3.45
N LYS A 34 -7.20 14.17 4.41
CA LYS A 34 -8.57 14.67 4.31
C LYS A 34 -8.58 16.21 4.18
N PRO A 35 -9.14 16.77 3.09
CA PRO A 35 -9.27 18.22 2.92
C PRO A 35 -10.24 18.83 3.94
N GLU A 36 -9.96 20.06 4.39
CA GLU A 36 -10.82 20.80 5.33
C GLU A 36 -12.22 21.10 4.76
N ASP A 37 -12.35 21.23 3.44
CA ASP A 37 -13.63 21.50 2.78
C ASP A 37 -14.50 20.25 2.57
N GLY A 38 -14.06 19.10 3.08
CA GLY A 38 -14.81 17.84 3.04
C GLY A 38 -14.82 17.17 1.66
N SER A 39 -14.03 17.66 0.70
CA SER A 39 -13.81 16.99 -0.58
C SER A 39 -13.03 15.68 -0.41
N LEU A 40 -12.96 14.86 -1.47
CA LEU A 40 -12.21 13.61 -1.45
C LEU A 40 -10.70 13.88 -1.44
N PRO A 41 -9.90 13.13 -0.66
CA PRO A 41 -8.46 13.30 -0.61
C PRO A 41 -7.83 12.90 -1.94
N LEU A 42 -6.89 13.73 -2.44
CA LEU A 42 -6.15 13.42 -3.67
C LEU A 42 -5.14 12.31 -3.49
N VAL A 43 -4.59 12.21 -2.28
CA VAL A 43 -3.70 11.14 -1.86
C VAL A 43 -4.50 10.27 -0.91
N HIS A 44 -4.71 9.02 -1.30
CA HIS A 44 -5.66 8.13 -0.65
C HIS A 44 -5.01 6.75 -0.48
N ASN A 45 -5.72 5.84 0.18
CA ASN A 45 -5.26 4.47 0.31
C ASN A 45 -4.96 3.87 -1.09
N ASN A 46 -3.84 3.15 -1.19
CA ASN A 46 -3.30 2.57 -2.42
C ASN A 46 -2.67 3.56 -3.42
N THR A 47 -2.63 4.86 -3.15
CA THR A 47 -1.77 5.77 -3.94
C THR A 47 -0.32 5.26 -3.88
N GLN A 48 0.35 5.19 -5.02
CA GLN A 48 1.72 4.72 -5.12
C GLN A 48 2.70 5.89 -5.19
N GLY A 49 3.86 5.72 -4.59
CA GLY A 49 4.91 6.72 -4.67
C GLY A 49 6.30 6.18 -4.37
N ARG A 50 7.24 7.11 -4.27
CA ARG A 50 8.63 6.87 -3.90
C ARG A 50 9.11 7.98 -2.99
N ILE A 51 9.87 7.62 -1.97
CA ILE A 51 10.50 8.61 -1.07
C ILE A 51 11.56 9.37 -1.88
N ASN A 52 11.35 10.67 -2.08
CA ASN A 52 12.29 11.56 -2.74
C ASN A 52 13.33 12.09 -1.74
N ASP A 53 12.87 12.62 -0.60
CA ASP A 53 13.72 13.03 0.51
C ASP A 53 12.91 13.04 1.83
N PHE A 54 13.57 13.30 2.94
CA PHE A 54 12.95 13.61 4.22
C PHE A 54 13.90 14.36 5.13
N ASP A 55 13.37 15.17 6.05
CA ASP A 55 14.16 15.85 7.08
C ASP A 55 13.49 15.76 8.45
N ILE A 56 14.31 15.72 9.51
CA ILE A 56 13.83 15.78 10.88
C ILE A 56 13.77 17.25 11.28
N LEU A 57 12.58 17.71 11.65
CA LEU A 57 12.34 19.06 12.12
C LEU A 57 12.07 19.04 13.63
N ASP A 58 12.43 20.12 14.32
CA ASP A 58 12.21 20.31 15.76
C ASP A 58 12.75 19.16 16.64
N ASN A 59 13.90 18.60 16.25
CA ASN A 59 14.50 17.45 16.92
C ASN A 59 14.69 17.69 18.43
N GLY A 60 14.12 16.79 19.25
CA GLY A 60 14.16 16.88 20.72
C GLY A 60 13.14 17.82 21.35
N LEU A 61 12.31 18.51 20.56
CA LEU A 61 11.19 19.32 21.05
C LEU A 61 9.88 18.51 21.02
N PRO A 62 8.84 18.95 21.75
CA PRO A 62 7.51 18.33 21.68
C PRO A 62 6.92 18.29 20.26
N THR A 63 7.31 19.23 19.40
CA THR A 63 6.89 19.37 17.99
C THR A 63 7.77 18.61 17.00
N GLU A 64 8.68 17.73 17.47
CA GLU A 64 9.54 16.90 16.63
C GLU A 64 8.71 16.15 15.59
N ARG A 65 9.09 16.27 14.32
CA ARG A 65 8.37 15.64 13.20
C ARG A 65 9.34 15.27 12.09
N ILE A 66 8.93 14.28 11.29
CA ILE A 66 9.63 13.92 10.05
C ILE A 66 8.85 14.55 8.91
N GLN A 67 9.49 15.44 8.16
CA GLN A 67 8.96 15.95 6.89
C GLN A 67 9.35 14.96 5.80
N PHE A 68 8.39 14.46 5.04
CA PHE A 68 8.62 13.58 3.91
C PHE A 68 8.31 14.31 2.60
N ASP A 69 9.19 14.12 1.62
CA ASP A 69 8.95 14.47 0.23
C ASP A 69 8.70 13.15 -0.53
N ILE A 70 7.47 12.94 -0.99
CA ILE A 70 7.06 11.72 -1.70
C ILE A 70 6.70 12.08 -3.14
N GLU A 71 7.40 11.47 -4.10
CA GLU A 71 7.00 11.50 -5.50
C GLU A 71 5.82 10.53 -5.70
N ILE A 72 4.68 11.03 -6.16
CA ILE A 72 3.50 10.25 -6.52
C ILE A 72 3.28 10.28 -8.03
N ASN A 73 2.77 9.18 -8.59
CA ASN A 73 2.46 9.05 -10.03
C ASN A 73 1.12 9.70 -10.40
N VAL A 74 0.82 10.85 -9.80
CA VAL A 74 -0.40 11.63 -10.04
C VAL A 74 0.03 13.07 -10.34
N PRO A 75 -0.22 13.60 -11.55
CA PRO A 75 0.09 14.99 -11.87
C PRO A 75 -0.91 15.91 -11.17
N LEU A 76 -0.42 16.70 -10.23
CA LEU A 76 -1.18 17.61 -9.37
C LEU A 76 -1.15 19.04 -9.93
N ILE A 77 -1.45 19.18 -11.23
CA ILE A 77 -1.38 20.46 -11.95
C ILE A 77 -2.55 21.37 -11.56
N ASN A 78 -2.29 22.65 -11.32
CA ASN A 78 -3.30 23.68 -11.00
C ASN A 78 -4.11 23.43 -9.72
N LEU A 79 -3.54 22.69 -8.76
CA LEU A 79 -4.18 22.50 -7.47
C LEU A 79 -3.99 23.70 -6.56
N ASN A 80 -5.05 24.05 -5.84
CA ASN A 80 -5.00 25.10 -4.84
C ASN A 80 -4.38 24.54 -3.56
N GLU A 81 -3.11 24.87 -3.32
CA GLU A 81 -2.33 24.43 -2.15
C GLU A 81 -2.96 24.83 -0.80
N ASN A 82 -3.66 25.96 -0.77
CA ASN A 82 -4.19 26.59 0.46
C ASN A 82 -5.30 25.81 1.19
N LYS A 83 -5.65 24.60 0.74
CA LYS A 83 -6.70 23.77 1.34
C LYS A 83 -6.24 22.35 1.68
N GLN A 84 -4.95 22.08 1.54
CA GLN A 84 -4.39 20.75 1.72
C GLN A 84 -3.40 20.75 2.87
N ILE A 85 -3.33 19.61 3.54
CA ILE A 85 -2.37 19.37 4.63
C ILE A 85 -0.95 19.08 4.14
N PHE A 86 -0.72 19.17 2.82
CA PHE A 86 0.57 18.96 2.17
C PHE A 86 0.85 20.07 1.16
N GLU A 87 2.13 20.30 0.91
CA GLU A 87 2.64 21.24 -0.09
C GLU A 87 3.01 20.49 -1.38
N ILE A 88 2.87 21.13 -2.52
CA ILE A 88 3.36 20.60 -3.80
C ILE A 88 4.74 21.21 -4.06
N VAL A 89 5.79 20.40 -4.00
CA VAL A 89 7.18 20.85 -4.17
C VAL A 89 7.54 20.98 -5.64
N GLU A 90 7.13 19.99 -6.44
CA GLU A 90 7.41 19.92 -7.87
C GLU A 90 6.29 19.15 -8.56
N THR A 91 5.92 19.56 -9.77
CA THR A 91 4.95 18.83 -10.60
C THR A 91 5.49 18.71 -12.01
N SER A 92 5.40 17.50 -12.56
CA SER A 92 5.66 17.18 -13.95
C SER A 92 4.37 16.73 -14.66
N ASP A 93 4.46 16.41 -15.95
CA ASP A 93 3.32 15.90 -16.71
C ASP A 93 2.81 14.53 -16.22
N LYS A 94 3.59 13.80 -15.41
CA LYS A 94 3.29 12.41 -15.00
C LYS A 94 3.31 12.18 -13.49
N SER A 95 4.06 12.98 -12.75
CA SER A 95 4.27 12.81 -11.32
C SER A 95 4.30 14.16 -10.61
N SER A 96 4.08 14.12 -9.30
CA SER A 96 4.25 15.28 -8.43
C SER A 96 4.96 14.89 -7.16
N ILE A 97 5.76 15.80 -6.60
CA ILE A 97 6.39 15.64 -5.30
C ILE A 97 5.53 16.38 -4.29
N ILE A 98 4.97 15.63 -3.35
CA ILE A 98 4.21 16.18 -2.23
C ILE A 98 5.07 16.20 -0.96
N ARG A 99 4.92 17.25 -0.17
CA ARG A 99 5.61 17.43 1.10
C ARG A 99 4.61 17.52 2.24
N PHE A 100 4.78 16.66 3.24
CA PHE A 100 3.97 16.66 4.45
C PHE A 100 4.81 16.25 5.65
N ALA A 101 4.33 16.53 6.86
CA ALA A 101 5.05 16.22 8.08
C ALA A 101 4.25 15.30 9.00
N VAL A 102 4.96 14.37 9.64
CA VAL A 102 4.38 13.42 10.60
C VAL A 102 5.01 13.63 11.97
N TYR A 103 4.22 14.14 12.91
CA TYR A 103 4.64 14.45 14.28
C TYR A 103 4.98 13.20 15.07
N LYS A 104 6.06 13.23 15.84
CA LYS A 104 6.49 12.10 16.68
C LYS A 104 5.49 11.75 17.78
N ASN A 105 4.94 12.77 18.43
CA ASN A 105 3.98 12.60 19.51
C ASN A 105 2.61 13.12 19.06
N LYS A 106 1.55 12.56 19.64
CA LYS A 106 0.21 13.15 19.53
C LYS A 106 0.18 14.47 20.31
N SER A 107 -0.54 15.45 19.78
CA SER A 107 -0.93 16.62 20.57
C SER A 107 -1.67 16.15 21.82
N THR A 108 -1.34 16.73 22.97
CA THR A 108 -2.03 16.46 24.24
C THR A 108 -3.25 17.36 24.43
N ASP A 109 -3.48 18.28 23.50
CA ASP A 109 -4.63 19.17 23.55
C ASP A 109 -5.88 18.41 23.08
N GLU A 110 -6.87 18.31 23.98
CA GLU A 110 -8.12 17.56 23.79
C GLU A 110 -9.05 18.20 22.73
N ASP A 111 -8.76 19.43 22.30
CA ASP A 111 -9.50 20.18 21.28
C ASP A 111 -8.89 20.05 19.86
N ASP A 112 -7.77 19.34 19.74
CA ASP A 112 -7.06 19.17 18.48
C ASP A 112 -7.53 17.87 17.80
N ASP A 113 -8.36 18.00 16.75
CA ASP A 113 -8.82 16.90 15.87
C ASP A 113 -7.64 16.24 15.08
N ASP A 114 -6.40 16.63 15.42
CA ASP A 114 -5.16 16.41 14.71
C ASP A 114 -4.43 15.10 15.09
N SER A 115 -5.14 14.19 15.77
CA SER A 115 -4.57 12.94 16.27
C SER A 115 -3.96 12.04 15.18
N THR A 116 -4.35 12.26 13.93
CA THR A 116 -3.94 11.52 12.72
C THR A 116 -2.59 11.97 12.19
N LYS A 117 -2.14 13.20 12.46
CA LYS A 117 -0.82 13.70 11.99
C LYS A 117 0.38 13.04 12.65
N SER A 118 0.15 12.14 13.62
CA SER A 118 1.19 11.32 14.24
C SER A 118 1.40 9.95 13.58
N VAL A 119 0.49 9.55 12.69
CA VAL A 119 0.51 8.25 12.01
C VAL A 119 1.19 8.40 10.67
N ILE A 120 2.09 7.47 10.32
CA ILE A 120 2.71 7.46 8.99
C ILE A 120 1.66 6.94 7.98
N PRO A 121 1.24 7.75 6.98
CA PRO A 121 0.13 7.39 6.10
C PRO A 121 0.52 6.42 4.97
N PHE A 122 1.72 5.85 5.01
CA PHE A 122 2.22 4.95 3.99
C PHE A 122 3.09 3.82 4.57
N GLN A 123 3.38 2.83 3.76
CA GLN A 123 4.29 1.73 4.09
C GLN A 123 5.24 1.45 2.92
N ILE A 124 6.40 0.86 3.21
CA ILE A 124 7.35 0.43 2.19
C ILE A 124 6.72 -0.65 1.30
N ALA A 125 6.88 -0.53 -0.02
CA ALA A 125 6.17 -1.30 -1.04
C ALA A 125 7.11 -2.10 -1.97
N TYR A 126 8.19 -2.70 -1.44
CA TYR A 126 9.01 -3.64 -2.24
C TYR A 126 8.27 -4.93 -2.58
N ALA A 127 7.38 -5.36 -1.69
CA ALA A 127 6.46 -6.46 -1.87
C ALA A 127 5.21 -6.16 -1.05
N VAL A 128 4.03 -6.49 -1.60
CA VAL A 128 2.74 -6.33 -0.93
C VAL A 128 2.04 -7.68 -0.90
N SER A 129 1.28 -7.93 0.17
CA SER A 129 0.43 -9.12 0.22
C SER A 129 -0.69 -9.00 -0.82
N ILE A 130 -1.18 -10.13 -1.32
CA ILE A 130 -2.28 -10.19 -2.28
C ILE A 130 -3.52 -9.45 -1.75
N HIS A 131 -3.81 -9.60 -0.45
CA HIS A 131 -4.93 -8.93 0.23
C HIS A 131 -4.79 -7.40 0.20
N LYS A 132 -3.59 -6.85 0.46
CA LYS A 132 -3.34 -5.41 0.43
C LYS A 132 -3.33 -4.81 -0.97
N ALA A 133 -3.22 -5.64 -2.01
CA ALA A 133 -3.30 -5.20 -3.39
C ALA A 133 -4.73 -5.15 -3.94
N GLN A 134 -5.77 -5.24 -3.10
CA GLN A 134 -7.17 -5.22 -3.54
C GLN A 134 -7.56 -3.85 -4.13
N GLY A 135 -8.25 -3.86 -5.27
CA GLY A 135 -8.58 -2.66 -6.05
C GLY A 135 -7.45 -2.15 -6.96
N LEU A 136 -6.23 -2.66 -6.81
CA LEU A 136 -5.09 -2.32 -7.67
C LEU A 136 -4.94 -3.29 -8.84
N GLU A 137 -4.45 -2.79 -9.97
CA GLU A 137 -4.01 -3.57 -11.11
C GLU A 137 -2.65 -3.05 -11.57
N TYR A 138 -1.83 -3.94 -12.10
CA TYR A 138 -0.47 -3.64 -12.54
C TYR A 138 -0.20 -4.22 -13.92
N ASP A 139 0.59 -3.51 -14.73
CA ASP A 139 0.98 -4.01 -16.05
C ASP A 139 1.80 -5.30 -15.93
N SER A 140 2.63 -5.40 -14.89
CA SER A 140 3.36 -6.63 -14.57
C SER A 140 3.29 -7.00 -13.09
N VAL A 141 2.97 -8.26 -12.81
CA VAL A 141 2.92 -8.83 -11.46
C VAL A 141 3.88 -10.01 -11.35
N LYS A 142 4.64 -10.04 -10.25
CA LYS A 142 5.46 -11.18 -9.84
C LYS A 142 4.89 -11.73 -8.52
N ILE A 143 4.36 -12.95 -8.56
CA ILE A 143 3.83 -13.64 -7.38
C ILE A 143 4.91 -14.56 -6.84
N ILE A 144 5.15 -14.52 -5.53
CA ILE A 144 6.06 -15.45 -4.84
C ILE A 144 5.22 -16.23 -3.84
N ILE A 145 5.23 -17.57 -3.95
CA ILE A 145 4.57 -18.47 -3.00
C ILE A 145 5.64 -19.39 -2.42
N THR A 146 5.87 -19.28 -1.12
CA THR A 146 6.76 -20.16 -0.37
C THR A 146 5.98 -21.33 0.22
N ASP A 147 6.70 -22.37 0.61
CA ASP A 147 6.16 -23.53 1.34
C ASP A 147 5.48 -23.15 2.66
N GLU A 148 6.03 -22.18 3.39
CA GLU A 148 5.48 -21.70 4.67
C GLU A 148 4.06 -21.12 4.54
N ILE A 149 3.72 -20.53 3.39
CA ILE A 149 2.44 -19.87 3.17
C ILE A 149 1.53 -20.63 2.20
N ASP A 150 1.98 -21.76 1.66
CA ASP A 150 1.26 -22.46 0.60
C ASP A 150 -0.15 -22.83 1.04
N GLU A 151 -0.35 -23.23 2.31
CA GLU A 151 -1.62 -23.67 2.90
C GLU A 151 -2.67 -22.55 2.95
N LEU A 152 -2.21 -21.30 3.00
CA LEU A 152 -3.07 -20.12 3.02
C LEU A 152 -3.56 -19.72 1.63
N ILE A 153 -2.96 -20.27 0.57
CA ILE A 153 -3.33 -19.95 -0.81
C ILE A 153 -4.56 -20.76 -1.21
N THR A 154 -5.73 -20.12 -1.07
CA THR A 154 -7.01 -20.62 -1.58
C THR A 154 -7.17 -20.30 -3.07
N HIS A 155 -8.15 -20.93 -3.71
CA HIS A 155 -8.53 -20.61 -5.09
C HIS A 155 -8.86 -19.12 -5.28
N SER A 156 -9.58 -18.50 -4.33
CA SER A 156 -9.94 -17.08 -4.43
C SER A 156 -8.73 -16.15 -4.29
N ILE A 157 -7.81 -16.44 -3.39
CA ILE A 157 -6.58 -15.66 -3.22
C ILE A 157 -5.70 -15.79 -4.47
N PHE A 158 -5.54 -17.00 -4.98
CA PHE A 158 -4.74 -17.25 -6.18
C PHE A 158 -5.34 -16.57 -7.41
N TYR A 159 -6.64 -16.73 -7.64
CA TYR A 159 -7.36 -16.04 -8.71
C TYR A 159 -7.23 -14.52 -8.59
N THR A 160 -7.41 -13.98 -7.38
CA THR A 160 -7.25 -12.54 -7.12
C THR A 160 -5.85 -12.05 -7.45
N ALA A 161 -4.81 -12.84 -7.18
CA ALA A 161 -3.43 -12.48 -7.49
C ALA A 161 -3.15 -12.49 -9.00
N ILE A 162 -3.71 -13.46 -9.73
CA ILE A 162 -3.62 -13.56 -11.20
C ILE A 162 -4.29 -12.35 -11.85
N THR A 163 -5.51 -12.00 -11.42
CA THR A 163 -6.27 -10.90 -12.03
C THR A 163 -5.71 -9.51 -11.73
N ARG A 164 -4.68 -9.39 -10.87
CA ARG A 164 -3.94 -8.13 -10.72
C ARG A 164 -3.06 -7.80 -11.93
N ALA A 165 -2.67 -8.79 -12.73
CA ALA A 165 -1.81 -8.56 -13.89
C ALA A 165 -2.64 -8.19 -15.12
N ARG A 166 -2.36 -7.03 -15.72
CA ARG A 166 -2.98 -6.61 -16.99
C ARG A 166 -2.31 -7.24 -18.20
N GLU A 167 -0.97 -7.27 -18.21
CA GLU A 167 -0.20 -7.72 -19.37
C GLU A 167 0.70 -8.92 -19.05
N ASN A 168 1.45 -8.85 -17.95
CA ASN A 168 2.54 -9.80 -17.66
C ASN A 168 2.43 -10.40 -16.27
N LEU A 169 2.31 -11.72 -16.19
CA LEU A 169 2.32 -12.47 -14.93
C LEU A 169 3.52 -13.42 -14.86
N LYS A 170 4.24 -13.42 -13.74
CA LYS A 170 5.23 -14.46 -13.40
C LYS A 170 4.99 -14.98 -12.00
N ILE A 171 5.00 -16.30 -11.84
CA ILE A 171 4.82 -16.96 -10.55
C ILE A 171 6.11 -17.70 -10.18
N TYR A 172 6.57 -17.50 -8.95
CA TYR A 172 7.75 -18.12 -8.39
C TYR A 172 7.33 -19.00 -7.21
N TRP A 173 7.55 -20.30 -7.36
CA TRP A 173 7.30 -21.33 -6.35
C TRP A 173 8.24 -22.51 -6.59
N THR A 174 8.31 -23.44 -5.64
CA THR A 174 8.93 -24.74 -5.89
C THR A 174 7.96 -25.69 -6.57
N GLN A 175 8.46 -26.75 -7.21
CA GLN A 175 7.61 -27.78 -7.84
C GLN A 175 6.63 -28.43 -6.84
N ALA A 176 7.04 -28.58 -5.58
CA ALA A 176 6.19 -29.13 -4.53
C ALA A 176 5.04 -28.18 -4.18
N VAL A 177 5.32 -26.87 -4.07
CA VAL A 177 4.32 -25.84 -3.80
C VAL A 177 3.35 -25.69 -4.98
N GLU A 178 3.86 -25.68 -6.22
CA GLU A 178 3.04 -25.67 -7.43
C GLU A 178 1.98 -26.76 -7.40
N LYS A 179 2.42 -28.01 -7.19
CA LYS A 179 1.53 -29.15 -7.14
C LYS A 179 0.46 -29.00 -6.07
N LYS A 180 0.85 -28.63 -4.84
CA LYS A 180 -0.10 -28.42 -3.74
C LYS A 180 -1.14 -27.33 -4.05
N VAL A 181 -0.69 -26.20 -4.60
CA VAL A 181 -1.57 -25.07 -4.92
C VAL A 181 -2.55 -25.48 -6.02
N LEU A 182 -2.05 -26.11 -7.10
CA LEU A 182 -2.89 -26.56 -8.22
C LEU A 182 -3.86 -27.69 -7.80
N ASP A 183 -3.41 -28.68 -7.04
CA ASP A 183 -4.24 -29.79 -6.53
C ASP A 183 -5.41 -29.27 -5.66
N ARG A 184 -5.24 -28.13 -4.96
CA ARG A 184 -6.30 -27.48 -4.18
C ARG A 184 -7.25 -26.63 -5.02
N ILE A 185 -6.80 -26.17 -6.19
CA ILE A 185 -7.60 -25.37 -7.13
C ILE A 185 -8.45 -26.28 -8.03
N GLU A 186 -7.95 -27.47 -8.37
CA GLU A 186 -8.74 -28.47 -9.08
C GLU A 186 -10.01 -28.80 -8.30
N HIS A 187 -11.15 -28.70 -8.98
CA HIS A 187 -12.48 -28.79 -8.39
C HIS A 187 -12.60 -30.02 -7.47
N LYS A 188 -12.95 -29.79 -6.20
CA LYS A 188 -13.85 -30.72 -5.51
C LYS A 188 -15.16 -30.69 -6.29
N SER A 189 -15.39 -31.65 -7.18
CA SER A 189 -16.69 -31.82 -7.80
C SER A 189 -17.73 -31.92 -6.68
N ASN A 190 -18.67 -30.99 -6.61
CA ASN A 190 -19.83 -31.10 -5.73
C ASN A 190 -20.76 -32.20 -6.29
N THR A 191 -20.32 -33.46 -6.25
CA THR A 191 -21.18 -34.62 -6.52
C THR A 191 -22.28 -34.75 -5.46
N THR A 192 -22.13 -34.07 -4.32
CA THR A 192 -23.13 -34.00 -3.26
C THR A 192 -24.39 -33.22 -3.69
N ASP A 193 -24.26 -32.15 -4.48
CA ASP A 193 -25.42 -31.35 -4.93
C ASP A 193 -26.23 -32.07 -6.03
N LEU A 194 -25.57 -32.86 -6.88
CA LEU A 194 -26.24 -33.70 -7.88
C LEU A 194 -27.09 -34.81 -7.24
N ALA A 195 -26.68 -35.30 -6.06
CA ALA A 195 -27.45 -36.30 -5.32
C ALA A 195 -28.75 -35.74 -4.74
N PHE A 196 -28.80 -34.44 -4.41
CA PHE A 196 -30.02 -33.79 -3.93
C PHE A 196 -31.02 -33.49 -5.06
N LEU A 197 -30.54 -33.15 -6.27
CA LEU A 197 -31.39 -32.91 -7.44
C LEU A 197 -32.04 -34.19 -8.01
N GLY A 198 -31.46 -35.37 -7.77
CA GLY A 198 -32.01 -36.65 -8.21
C GLY A 198 -33.19 -37.16 -7.38
N ASN A 199 -33.38 -36.65 -6.15
CA ASN A 199 -34.42 -37.12 -5.23
C ASN A 199 -35.74 -36.31 -5.28
N GLU A 200 -35.81 -35.21 -6.04
CA GLU A 200 -37.05 -34.43 -6.21
C GLU A 200 -37.81 -34.73 -7.50
N ILE A 201 -37.33 -35.67 -8.33
CA ILE A 201 -37.97 -36.06 -9.61
C ILE A 201 -38.49 -37.51 -9.60
N THR A 202 -38.83 -38.06 -8.43
CA THR A 202 -39.53 -39.36 -8.31
C THR A 202 -40.77 -39.21 -7.45
#